data_AF-B1X402-F1
#
_entry.id   AF-B1X402-F1
#
_cell.length_a   1.000
_cell.length_b   1.000
_cell.length_c   1.000
_cell.angle_alpha   90.00
_cell.angle_beta   90.00
_cell.angle_gamma   90.00
#
_symmetry.space_group_name_H-M   'P 1'
#
loop_
_entity.id
_entity.type
_entity.pdbx_description
1 polymer ?
#
loop_
_entity_poly.entity_id
_entity_poly.type
_entity_poly.pdbx_seq_one_letter_code
_entity_poly.pdbx_strand_id
1 'polypeptide(L)' 'MINPHVTAKELSERSESLIRQSSNRYLTTVRIAFRAKQRRFDDFDDLLEESNTKPVQRAIVELSDEQDQPDLLLD' A
#
# COMPACT_ATOMS: atom_id res chain seq x y z
N MET A 1 3.61 0.73 14.12
CA MET A 1 3.31 2.18 14.20
C MET A 1 3.25 2.71 12.78
N ILE A 2 2.07 3.05 12.26
CA ILE A 2 1.91 3.63 10.92
C ILE A 2 2.46 5.06 11.01
N ASN A 3 3.50 5.36 10.23
CA ASN A 3 4.15 6.67 10.24
C ASN A 3 3.17 7.70 9.63
N PRO A 4 2.73 8.75 10.35
CA PRO A 4 1.62 9.61 9.92
C PRO A 4 1.93 10.47 8.68
N HIS A 5 3.18 10.48 8.19
CA HIS A 5 3.58 11.23 7.00
C HIS A 5 4.62 10.48 6.16
N VAL A 6 4.17 9.54 5.34
CA VAL A 6 4.99 9.02 4.23
C VAL A 6 5.26 10.17 3.26
N THR A 7 6.53 10.48 3.04
CA THR A 7 6.91 11.57 2.13
C THR A 7 6.66 11.16 0.67
N ALA A 8 6.51 12.14 -0.23
CA ALA A 8 6.39 11.85 -1.66
C ALA A 8 7.61 11.08 -2.21
N LYS A 9 8.80 11.38 -1.68
CA LYS A 9 10.05 10.68 -2.03
C LYS A 9 9.98 9.20 -1.61
N GLU A 10 9.66 8.93 -0.35
CA GLU A 10 9.53 7.56 0.16
C GLU A 10 8.46 6.77 -0.61
N LEU A 11 7.32 7.38 -0.90
CA LEU A 11 6.27 6.75 -1.69
C LEU A 11 6.75 6.39 -3.11
N SER A 12 7.55 7.27 -3.73
CA SER A 12 8.14 7.03 -5.04
C SER A 12 9.13 5.87 -5.01
N GLU A 13 10.01 5.83 -4.02
CA GLU A 13 11.01 4.76 -3.84
C GLU A 13 10.34 3.40 -3.62
N ARG A 14 9.31 3.34 -2.76
CA ARG A 14 8.50 2.13 -2.52
C ARG A 14 7.77 1.67 -3.79
N SER A 15 7.17 2.60 -4.53
CA SER A 15 6.51 2.30 -5.81
C SER A 15 7.50 1.76 -6.84
N GLU A 16 8.69 2.35 -6.92
CA GLU A 16 9.74 1.88 -7.82
C GLU A 16 10.23 0.47 -7.44
N SER A 17 10.38 0.19 -6.14
CA SER A 17 10.75 -1.15 -5.64
C SER A 17 9.74 -2.22 -6.08
N LEU A 18 8.45 -1.99 -5.84
CA LEU A 18 7.36 -2.90 -6.25
C LEU A 18 7.38 -3.20 -7.76
N ILE A 19 7.67 -2.18 -8.56
CA ILE A 19 7.72 -2.30 -10.03
C ILE A 19 9.01 -2.98 -10.50
N ARG A 20 10.14 -2.78 -9.81
CA ARG A 20 11.45 -3.36 -10.15
C ARG A 20 11.49 -4.86 -9.85
N GLN A 21 10.89 -5.29 -8.75
CA GLN A 21 10.87 -6.70 -8.31
C GLN A 21 9.78 -7.53 -9.01
N SER A 22 8.83 -6.86 -9.67
CA SER A 22 7.74 -7.54 -10.37
C SER A 22 8.16 -8.16 -11.70
N SER A 23 7.80 -9.42 -11.90
CA SER A 23 7.84 -10.08 -13.21
C SER A 23 6.74 -9.59 -14.17
N ASN A 24 5.70 -8.90 -13.65
CA ASN A 24 4.60 -8.36 -14.43
C ASN A 24 4.11 -7.01 -13.86
N ARG A 25 4.62 -5.93 -14.45
CA ARG A 25 4.30 -4.55 -14.05
C ARG A 25 2.80 -4.22 -14.12
N TYR A 26 2.09 -4.75 -15.11
CA TYR A 26 0.64 -4.55 -15.23
C TYR A 26 -0.09 -5.16 -14.04
N LEU A 27 0.24 -6.41 -13.69
CA LEU A 27 -0.38 -7.10 -12.58
C LEU A 27 -0.08 -6.39 -11.24
N THR A 28 1.13 -5.86 -11.05
CA THR A 28 1.48 -5.05 -9.87
C THR A 28 0.61 -3.80 -9.76
N THR A 29 0.43 -3.05 -10.85
CA THR A 29 -0.44 -1.86 -10.86
C THR A 29 -1.89 -2.23 -10.53
N VAL A 30 -2.40 -3.34 -11.08
CA VAL A 30 -3.75 -3.84 -10.78
C VAL A 30 -3.88 -4.23 -9.30
N ARG A 31 -2.88 -4.90 -8.72
CA ARG A 31 -2.86 -5.26 -7.30
C ARG A 31 -2.91 -4.03 -6.38
N ILE A 32 -2.10 -3.01 -6.68
CA ILE A 32 -2.11 -1.74 -5.93
C ILE A 32 -3.50 -1.09 -6.01
N ALA A 33 -4.08 -0.99 -7.20
CA ALA A 33 -5.41 -0.39 -7.39
C ALA A 33 -6.51 -1.17 -6.67
N PHE A 34 -6.43 -2.50 -6.70
CA PHE A 34 -7.38 -3.38 -6.02
C PHE A 34 -7.33 -3.20 -4.50
N ARG A 35 -6.14 -3.23 -3.90
CA ARG A 35 -5.96 -3.00 -2.45
C ARG A 35 -6.43 -1.60 -2.05
N ALA A 36 -6.08 -0.58 -2.82
CA ALA A 36 -6.54 0.78 -2.56
C ALA A 36 -8.07 0.90 -2.61
N LYS A 37 -8.72 0.19 -3.53
CA LYS A 37 -10.19 0.14 -3.62
C LYS A 37 -10.80 -0.53 -2.38
N GLN A 38 -10.22 -1.64 -1.90
CA GLN A 38 -10.65 -2.31 -0.67
C GLN A 38 -10.56 -1.38 0.54
N ARG A 39 -9.40 -0.72 0.73
CA ARG A 39 -9.20 0.23 1.84
C ARG A 39 -10.20 1.38 1.85
N ARG A 40 -10.62 1.86 0.68
CA ARG A 40 -11.66 2.89 0.58
C ARG A 40 -13.03 2.43 1.10
N PHE A 41 -13.32 1.12 1.05
CA PHE A 41 -14.54 0.55 1.62
C PHE A 41 -14.35 0.24 3.11
N ASP A 42 -13.20 -0.29 3.52
CA ASP A 42 -12.90 -0.55 4.94
C ASP A 42 -12.93 0.77 5.76
N ASP A 43 -12.30 1.84 5.24
CA ASP A 43 -12.31 3.18 5.88
C ASP A 43 -13.71 3.82 5.89
N PHE A 44 -14.67 3.32 5.08
CA PHE A 44 -16.07 3.77 5.10
C PHE A 44 -16.87 3.09 6.20
N ASP A 45 -16.52 1.84 6.53
CA ASP A 45 -17.11 1.10 7.65
C ASP A 45 -16.55 1.59 9.01
N ASP A 46 -15.28 2.01 9.04
CA ASP A 46 -14.61 2.65 10.19
C ASP A 46 -14.98 4.15 10.30
N LEU A 47 -16.26 4.42 10.60
CA LEU A 47 -16.94 5.74 10.66
C LEU A 47 -16.33 6.85 11.55
N LEU A 48 -15.12 6.74 12.10
CA LEU A 48 -14.62 7.65 13.16
C LEU A 48 -13.20 8.21 13.03
N GLU A 49 -12.38 7.79 12.08
CA GLU A 49 -11.08 8.46 11.87
C GLU A 49 -10.89 8.81 10.39
N GLU A 50 -10.93 10.11 10.08
CA GLU A 50 -10.46 10.63 8.79
C GLU A 50 -8.98 10.24 8.63
N SER A 51 -8.76 9.08 8.02
CA SER A 51 -7.45 8.67 7.52
C SER A 51 -6.98 9.75 6.55
N ASN A 52 -6.08 10.62 7.00
CA ASN A 52 -5.45 11.65 6.17
C ASN A 52 -4.59 11.06 5.03
N THR A 53 -4.48 9.74 4.95
CA THR A 53 -3.69 9.03 3.94
C THR A 53 -4.60 8.55 2.82
N LYS A 54 -4.28 8.91 1.56
CA LYS A 54 -5.07 8.44 0.42
C LYS A 54 -4.97 6.91 0.32
N PRO A 55 -6.06 6.18 0.01
CA PRO A 55 -6.05 4.70 -0.04
C PRO A 55 -4.96 4.10 -0.95
N VAL A 56 -4.59 4.80 -2.02
CA VAL A 56 -3.50 4.40 -2.93
C VAL A 56 -2.13 4.49 -2.25
N GLN A 57 -1.89 5.52 -1.45
CA GLN A 57 -0.63 5.67 -0.72
C GLN A 57 -0.48 4.57 0.32
N ARG A 58 -1.56 4.28 1.05
CA ARG A 58 -1.62 3.18 2.02
C ARG A 58 -1.36 1.82 1.34
N ALA A 59 -2.00 1.56 0.20
CA ALA A 59 -1.77 0.33 -0.55
C ALA A 59 -0.31 0.15 -1.00
N ILE A 60 0.37 1.21 -1.45
CA ILE A 60 1.79 1.15 -1.83
C ILE A 60 2.67 0.80 -0.63
N VAL A 61 2.41 1.40 0.53
CA VAL A 61 3.17 1.14 1.76
C VAL A 61 2.98 -0.31 2.20
N GLU A 62 1.74 -0.75 2.34
CA GLU A 62 1.41 -2.11 2.79
C GLU A 62 1.97 -3.18 1.86
N LEU A 63 1.79 -3.03 0.53
CA LEU A 63 2.32 -4.00 -0.43
C LEU A 63 3.85 -3.99 -0.47
N SER A 64 4.50 -2.84 -0.23
CA SER A 64 5.96 -2.77 -0.11
C SER A 64 6.44 -3.46 1.15
N ASP A 65 5.77 -3.26 2.28
CA ASP A 65 6.11 -3.92 3.55
C ASP A 65 5.91 -5.44 3.43
N GLU A 66 4.84 -5.92 2.79
CA GLU A 66 4.60 -7.34 2.50
C GLU A 66 5.69 -7.95 1.60
N GLN A 67 6.22 -7.18 0.66
CA GLN A 67 7.30 -7.62 -0.23
C GLN A 67 8.64 -7.73 0.51
N ASP A 68 8.94 -6.78 1.40
CA ASP A 68 10.20 -6.72 2.14
C ASP A 68 10.20 -7.68 3.36
N GLN A 69 9.02 -8.04 3.87
CA GLN A 69 8.84 -8.94 5.01
C GLN A 69 7.72 -9.98 4.74
N PRO A 70 7.97 -10.98 3.87
CA PRO A 70 6.96 -11.97 3.48
C PRO A 70 6.49 -12.87 4.63
N ASP A 71 7.29 -13.01 5.69
CA ASP A 71 7.05 -13.92 6.82
C ASP A 71 5.96 -13.41 7.80
N LEU A 72 5.46 -12.18 7.64
CA LEU A 72 4.37 -11.61 8.45
C LEU A 72 3.00 -12.28 8.20
N LEU A 73 2.89 -13.16 7.20
CA LEU A 73 1.66 -13.87 6.82
C LEU A 73 1.59 -15.32 7.35
N LEU A 74 2.53 -15.75 8.19
CA LEU A 74 2.70 -17.15 8.60
C LEU A 74 2.20 -17.52 10.03
N ASP A 75 1.35 -16.71 10.65
CA ASP A 75 0.67 -17.06 11.92
C ASP A 75 -0.81 -17.40 11.70
#